data_AF-A0A7W7IPB9-F1
#
_entry.id   AF-A0A7W7IPB9-F1
#
_cell.length_a   1.000
_cell.length_b   1.000
_cell.length_c   1.000
_cell.angle_alpha   90.00
_cell.angle_beta   90.00
_cell.angle_gamma   90.00
#
_symmetry.space_group_name_H-M   'P 1'
#
loop_
_entity.id
_entity.type
_entity.pdbx_description
1 polymer ?
#
loop_
_entity_poly.entity_id
_entity_poly.type
_entity_poly.pdbx_seq_one_letter_code
_entity_poly.pdbx_strand_id
1 'polypeptide(L)' 'MTRTVNVASCTQRRDGQYMVAYKDARGTGYAVSEHPIPEGKDVRIRDGRVIQ' A
#
# COMPACT_ATOMS: atom_id res chain seq x y z
N MET A 1 -4.20 13.03 5.69
CA MET A 1 -5.49 12.31 5.91
C MET A 1 -5.22 10.82 5.80
N THR A 2 -5.49 10.02 6.83
CA THR A 2 -5.20 8.57 6.84
C THR A 2 -6.41 7.79 6.34
N ARG A 3 -6.21 6.79 5.47
CA ARG A 3 -7.26 5.89 4.98
C ARG A 3 -6.85 4.43 5.16
N THR A 4 -7.80 3.56 5.50
CA THR A 4 -7.58 2.12 5.52
C THR A 4 -7.96 1.53 4.17
N VAL A 5 -7.10 0.71 3.60
CA VAL A 5 -7.31 0.08 2.28
C VAL A 5 -6.89 -1.37 2.32
N ASN A 6 -7.46 -2.17 1.43
CA ASN A 6 -7.07 -3.55 1.23
C ASN A 6 -5.97 -3.66 0.17
N VAL A 7 -4.90 -4.40 0.48
CA VAL A 7 -3.78 -4.59 -0.44
C VAL A 7 -4.18 -5.52 -1.58
N ALA A 8 -4.12 -5.01 -2.80
CA ALA A 8 -4.37 -5.79 -4.01
C ALA A 8 -3.10 -6.51 -4.49
N SER A 9 -1.95 -5.84 -4.46
CA SER A 9 -0.66 -6.44 -4.75
C SER A 9 0.49 -5.69 -4.08
N CYS A 10 1.60 -6.38 -3.85
CA CYS A 10 2.81 -5.82 -3.27
C CYS A 10 4.03 -6.22 -4.09
N THR A 11 4.78 -5.24 -4.60
CA THR A 11 5.95 -5.50 -5.46
C THR A 11 7.17 -4.77 -4.91
N GLN A 12 8.30 -5.47 -4.81
CA GLN A 12 9.56 -4.85 -4.40
C GLN A 12 10.09 -3.92 -5.49
N ARG A 13 10.50 -2.72 -5.10
CA ARG A 13 11.14 -1.71 -5.94
C ARG A 13 12.66 -1.82 -5.87
N ARG A 14 13.34 -1.23 -6.85
CA ARG A 14 14.81 -1.23 -6.94
C ARG A 14 15.52 -0.49 -5.80
N ASP A 15 14.82 0.42 -5.13
CA ASP A 15 15.31 1.18 -3.97
C ASP A 15 15.15 0.42 -2.64
N GLY A 16 14.72 -0.85 -2.68
CA GLY A 16 14.52 -1.69 -1.49
C GLY A 16 13.17 -1.49 -0.79
N GLN A 17 12.38 -0.50 -1.21
CA GLN A 17 11.01 -0.30 -0.73
C GLN A 17 10.02 -1.21 -1.47
N TYR A 18 8.79 -1.30 -0.95
CA TYR A 18 7.70 -2.07 -1.55
C TYR A 18 6.62 -1.13 -2.05
N MET A 19 6.19 -1.31 -3.30
CA MET A 19 5.02 -0.65 -3.86
C MET A 19 3.79 -1.49 -3.59
N VAL A 20 2.85 -0.92 -2.85
CA VAL A 20 1.56 -1.50 -2.49
C VAL A 20 0.50 -0.91 -3.40
N ALA A 21 -0.04 -1.73 -4.29
CA ALA A 21 -1.24 -1.39 -5.05
C ALA A 21 -2.48 -1.75 -4.22
N TYR A 22 -3.47 -0.87 -4.23
CA TYR A 22 -4.73 -1.08 -3.52
C TYR A 22 -5.89 -0.57 -4.37
N LYS A 23 -7.10 -1.07 -4.09
CA LYS A 23 -8.33 -0.53 -4.65
C LYS A 23 -9.16 0.11 -3.54
N ASP A 24 -9.56 1.36 -3.75
CA ASP A 24 -10.53 2.05 -2.90
C ASP A 24 -11.75 2.48 -3.74
N ALA A 25 -12.73 3.12 -3.10
CA ALA A 25 -13.95 3.59 -3.76
C ALA A 25 -13.69 4.60 -4.90
N ARG A 26 -12.48 5.19 -4.98
CA ARG A 26 -12.07 6.14 -6.02
C ARG A 26 -11.25 5.49 -7.14
N GLY A 27 -10.90 4.21 -7.01
CA GLY A 27 -10.17 3.44 -8.01
C GLY A 27 -8.90 2.79 -7.48
N THR A 28 -7.98 2.47 -8.39
CA THR A 28 -6.68 1.89 -8.05
C THR A 28 -5.74 2.98 -7.56
N GLY A 29 -5.17 2.81 -6.36
CA GLY A 29 -4.14 3.66 -5.79
C GLY A 29 -2.84 2.89 -5.55
N TYR A 30 -1.77 3.66 -5.29
CA TYR A 30 -0.45 3.12 -4.98
C TYR A 30 0.09 3.81 -3.72
N ALA A 31 0.74 3.04 -2.87
CA ALA A 31 1.50 3.54 -1.73
C ALA A 31 2.84 2.81 -1.61
N VAL A 32 3.75 3.41 -0.85
CA VAL A 32 5.06 2.84 -0.57
C VAL A 32 5.10 2.30 0.86
N SER A 33 5.75 1.16 1.05
CA SER A 33 5.96 0.50 2.33
C SER A 33 7.45 0.13 2.49
N GLU A 34 7.96 0.21 3.70
CA GLU A 34 9.33 -0.25 4.03
C GLU A 34 9.38 -1.78 4.20
N HIS A 35 8.22 -2.41 4.41
CA HIS A 35 8.09 -3.85 4.61
C HIS A 35 7.22 -4.51 3.55
N PRO A 36 7.46 -5.79 3.23
CA PRO A 36 6.55 -6.55 2.38
C PRO A 36 5.20 -6.70 3.07
N ILE A 37 4.12 -6.47 2.32
CA ILE A 37 2.75 -6.62 2.82
C ILE A 37 2.04 -7.70 2.01
N PRO A 38 1.44 -8.71 2.68
CA PRO A 38 0.68 -9.73 1.98
C PRO A 38 -0.57 -9.14 1.32
N GLU A 39 -0.94 -9.74 0.19
CA GLU A 39 -2.19 -9.43 -0.51
C GLU A 39 -3.39 -9.78 0.36
N GLY A 40 -4.48 -9.01 0.22
CA GLY A 40 -5.69 -9.15 1.02
C GLY A 40 -5.60 -8.58 2.43
N LYS A 41 -4.43 -8.07 2.86
CA LYS A 41 -4.28 -7.43 4.18
C LYS A 41 -4.79 -5.99 4.16
N ASP A 42 -5.46 -5.58 5.23
CA ASP A 42 -5.83 -4.18 5.43
C ASP A 42 -4.67 -3.37 6.01
N VAL A 43 -4.39 -2.22 5.41
CA VAL A 43 -3.31 -1.31 5.82
C VAL A 43 -3.78 0.12 5.88
N ARG A 44 -3.14 0.92 6.72
CA ARG A 44 -3.40 2.36 6.82
C ARG A 44 -2.40 3.11 5.97
N ILE A 45 -2.91 3.99 5.11
CA ILE A 45 -2.11 4.81 4.21
C ILE A 45 -2.26 6.27 4.60
N ARG A 46 -1.14 6.96 4.70
CA ARG A 46 -1.05 8.39 4.92
C ARG A 46 -0.01 8.97 3.96
N ASP A 47 -0.41 9.98 3.19
CA ASP A 47 0.47 10.71 2.26
C ASP A 47 1.24 9.79 1.29
N GLY A 48 0.55 8.77 0.75
CA GLY A 48 1.13 7.82 -0.19
C GLY A 48 2.06 6.78 0.44
N ARG A 49 2.12 6.69 1.77
CA ARG A 49 2.93 5.70 2.50
C ARG A 49 2.08 4.84 3.42
N VAL A 50 2.46 3.58 3.57
CA VAL A 50 1.88 2.69 4.57
C VAL A 50 2.43 3.07 5.94
N ILE A 51 1.53 3.33 6.88
CA ILE A 51 1.82 3.58 8.30
C ILE A 51 1.15 2.47 9.10
N GLN A 52 1.89 1.40 9.40
CA GLN A 52 1.34 0.23 10.08
C GLN A 52 0.89 0.57 11.51
#